data_AF-A0A453D335-F1
#
_entry.id   AF-A0A453D335-F1
#
_cell.length_a   1.000
_cell.length_b   1.000
_cell.length_c   1.000
_cell.angle_alpha   90.00
_cell.angle_beta   90.00
_cell.angle_gamma   90.00
#
_symmetry.space_group_name_H-M   'P 1'
#
loop_
_entity.id
_entity.type
_entity.pdbx_description
1 polymer ?
#
loop_
_entity_poly.entity_id
_entity_poly.type
_entity_poly.pdbx_seq_one_letter_code
_entity_poly.pdbx_strand_id
1 'polypeptide(L)'
;QAWELWDQRRIRELLDPEVAEPEGDLLSRLVRCIQIGLLCVQRLPEDRPTVTEVVELLTNTSSQLLTPQRPTQLFSIDTPGLSRTIRSDQHLPRGSQ
;
A
#
# COMPACT_ATOMS: atom_id res chain seq x y z
N GLN A 1 3.49 1.85 12.37
CA GLN A 1 4.85 2.42 12.49
C GLN A 1 5.81 2.01 11.36
N ALA A 2 5.38 1.26 10.33
CA ALA A 2 6.32 0.85 9.28
C ALA A 2 6.76 1.99 8.35
N TRP A 3 5.81 2.81 7.89
CA TRP A 3 6.10 3.94 7.00
C TRP A 3 7.07 4.94 7.63
N GLU A 4 6.91 5.25 8.92
CA GLU A 4 7.77 6.22 9.62
C GLU A 4 9.20 5.73 9.77
N LEU A 5 9.40 4.44 10.08
CA LEU A 5 10.75 3.85 10.13
C LEU A 5 11.39 3.80 8.74
N TRP A 6 10.61 3.49 7.70
CA TRP A 6 11.09 3.54 6.32
C TRP A 6 11.50 4.96 5.90
N ASP A 7 10.68 5.97 6.23
CA ASP A 7 10.93 7.39 5.96
C ASP A 7 12.19 7.89 6.68
N GLN A 8 12.39 7.46 7.93
CA GLN A 8 13.59 7.73 8.73
C GLN A 8 14.82 6.89 8.33
N ARG A 9 14.74 6.04 7.30
CA ARG A 9 15.80 5.11 6.87
C ARG A 9 16.23 4.11 7.95
N ARG A 10 15.37 3.83 8.93
CA ARG A 10 15.58 2.88 10.03
C ARG A 10 15.10 1.48 9.66
N ILE A 11 15.60 0.99 8.52
CA ILE A 11 15.12 -0.26 7.91
C ILE A 11 15.38 -1.48 8.79
N ARG A 12 16.47 -1.48 9.57
CA ARG A 12 16.81 -2.58 10.49
C ARG A 12 15.74 -2.81 11.55
N GLU A 13 15.04 -1.75 11.96
CA GLU A 13 13.97 -1.83 12.96
C GLU A 13 12.64 -2.30 12.38
N LEU A 14 12.57 -2.48 11.07
CA LEU A 14 11.45 -3.14 10.39
C LEU A 14 11.64 -4.65 10.28
N LEU A 15 12.84 -5.16 10.57
CA LEU A 15 13.15 -6.56 10.41
C LEU A 15 12.63 -7.36 11.60
N ASP A 16 12.18 -8.56 11.31
CA ASP A 16 11.93 -9.54 12.34
C ASP A 16 13.25 -9.84 13.08
N PRO A 17 13.28 -9.86 14.42
CA PRO A 17 14.49 -10.15 15.19
C PRO A 17 15.19 -11.47 14.81
N GLU A 18 14.46 -12.44 14.25
CA GLU A 18 15.00 -13.72 13.79
C GLU A 18 15.65 -13.63 12.40
N VAL A 19 15.50 -12.51 11.68
CA VAL A 19 16.13 -12.28 10.38
C VAL A 19 17.56 -11.80 10.59
N ALA A 20 18.52 -12.49 9.98
CA ALA A 20 19.91 -12.07 9.99
C ALA A 20 20.08 -10.66 9.41
N GLU A 21 20.95 -9.87 10.02
CA GLU A 21 21.24 -8.50 9.60
C GLU A 21 21.67 -8.46 8.12
N PRO A 22 20.91 -7.79 7.24
CA PRO A 22 21.21 -7.76 5.82
C PRO A 22 22.33 -6.76 5.53
N GLU A 23 23.25 -7.16 4.64
CA GLU A 23 24.39 -6.34 4.22
C GLU A 23 24.47 -6.20 2.69
N GLY A 24 25.17 -5.17 2.21
CA GLY A 24 25.43 -4.94 0.79
C GLY A 24 24.17 -4.92 -0.08
N ASP A 25 24.21 -5.69 -1.18
CA ASP A 25 23.10 -5.76 -2.15
C ASP A 25 21.80 -6.30 -1.55
N LEU A 26 21.89 -7.14 -0.51
CA LEU A 26 20.70 -7.68 0.16
C LEU A 26 19.93 -6.57 0.87
N LEU A 27 20.64 -5.66 1.56
CA LEU A 27 20.01 -4.50 2.20
C LEU A 27 19.32 -3.60 1.17
N SER A 28 19.96 -3.35 0.02
CA SER A 28 19.38 -2.56 -1.08
C SER A 28 18.09 -3.20 -1.64
N ARG A 29 18.10 -4.53 -1.85
CA ARG A 29 16.91 -5.27 -2.29
C ARG A 29 15.79 -5.25 -1.24
N LEU A 30 16.14 -5.28 0.03
CA LEU A 30 15.19 -5.22 1.14
C LEU A 30 14.55 -3.85 1.29
N VAL A 31 15.35 -2.77 1.23
CA VAL A 31 14.86 -1.38 1.20
C VAL A 31 13.84 -1.20 0.07
N ARG A 32 14.16 -1.74 -1.12
CA ARG A 32 13.30 -1.73 -2.30
C ARG A 32 12.00 -2.51 -2.06
N CYS A 33 12.10 -3.73 -1.51
CA CYS A 33 10.96 -4.57 -1.20
C CYS A 33 10.00 -3.89 -0.22
N ILE A 34 10.54 -3.25 0.82
CA ILE A 34 9.75 -2.50 1.81
C ILE A 34 9.02 -1.34 1.12
N GLN A 35 9.70 -0.58 0.25
CA GLN A 35 9.07 0.52 -0.49
C GLN A 35 7.92 0.01 -1.38
N ILE A 36 8.10 -1.12 -2.08
CA ILE A 36 7.03 -1.75 -2.87
C ILE A 36 5.88 -2.19 -1.97
N GLY A 37 6.15 -2.84 -0.84
CA GLY A 37 5.13 -3.25 0.13
C GLY A 37 4.32 -2.06 0.65
N LEU A 38 4.97 -0.92 0.92
CA LEU A 38 4.31 0.32 1.32
C LEU A 38 3.44 0.93 0.20
N LEU A 39 3.83 0.78 -1.07
CA LEU A 39 3.00 1.18 -2.22
C LEU A 39 1.75 0.29 -2.37
N CYS A 40 1.87 -1.02 -2.14
CA CYS A 40 0.75 -1.96 -2.25
C CYS A 40 -0.38 -1.69 -1.24
N VAL A 41 -0.07 -1.07 -0.10
CA VAL A 41 -1.03 -0.78 0.98
C VAL A 41 -1.47 0.67 1.00
N GLN A 42 -1.29 1.41 -0.10
CA GLN A 42 -1.78 2.78 -0.20
C GLN A 42 -3.28 2.87 0.03
N ARG A 43 -3.70 3.99 0.64
CA ARG A 43 -5.10 4.20 0.99
C ARG A 43 -5.98 4.21 -0.26
N LEU A 44 -5.60 5.01 -1.25
CA LEU A 44 -6.33 5.14 -2.51
C LEU A 44 -5.95 3.95 -3.41
N PRO A 45 -6.95 3.23 -3.97
CA PRO A 45 -6.69 2.13 -4.90
C PRO A 45 -5.84 2.53 -6.11
N GLU A 46 -6.02 3.75 -6.61
CA GLU A 46 -5.30 4.32 -7.75
C GLU A 46 -3.80 4.57 -7.47
N ASP A 47 -3.40 4.65 -6.20
CA ASP A 47 -2.00 4.80 -5.79
C ASP A 47 -1.29 3.45 -5.61
N ARG A 48 -2.04 2.33 -5.71
CA ARG A 48 -1.49 0.99 -5.57
C ARG A 48 -0.97 0.49 -6.92
N PRO A 49 0.22 -0.11 -6.97
CA PRO A 49 0.66 -0.80 -8.17
C PRO A 49 -0.25 -2.01 -8.44
N THR A 50 -0.47 -2.28 -9.71
CA THR A 50 -1.04 -3.53 -10.19
C THR A 50 -0.10 -4.70 -9.87
N VAL A 51 -0.64 -5.92 -9.84
CA VAL A 51 0.18 -7.13 -9.59
C VAL A 51 1.32 -7.25 -10.61
N THR A 52 1.06 -6.92 -11.87
CA THR A 52 2.08 -6.92 -12.94
C THR A 52 3.20 -5.94 -12.64
N GLU A 53 2.86 -4.70 -12.27
CA GLU A 53 3.85 -3.70 -11.87
C GLU A 53 4.65 -4.17 -10.64
N VAL A 54 4.02 -4.81 -9.65
CA VAL A 54 4.74 -5.37 -8.49
C VAL A 54 5.78 -6.41 -8.94
N VAL A 55 5.42 -7.33 -9.85
CA VAL A 55 6.35 -8.34 -10.38
C VAL A 55 7.50 -7.68 -11.13
N GLU A 56 7.22 -6.68 -11.97
CA GLU A 56 8.24 -5.91 -12.68
C GLU A 56 9.18 -5.18 -11.71
N LEU A 57 8.63 -4.51 -10.69
CA LEU A 57 9.40 -3.77 -9.69
C LEU A 57 10.29 -4.68 -8.83
N LEU A 58 9.86 -5.93 -8.59
CA LEU A 58 10.63 -6.93 -7.84
C LEU A 58 11.73 -7.59 -8.69
N THR A 59 11.49 -7.79 -9.99
CA THR A 59 12.41 -8.49 -10.90
C THR A 59 13.42 -7.55 -11.58
N ASN A 60 13.02 -6.31 -11.86
CA ASN A 60 13.86 -5.28 -12.46
C ASN A 60 14.30 -4.26 -11.40
N THR A 61 15.50 -4.48 -10.84
CA THR A 61 16.08 -3.62 -9.80
C THR A 61 16.45 -2.21 -10.28
N SER A 62 16.52 -1.99 -11.59
CA SER A 62 16.82 -0.68 -12.19
C SER A 62 15.59 0.22 -12.36
N SER A 63 14.38 -0.30 -12.16
CA SER A 63 13.15 0.49 -12.29
C SER A 63 12.99 1.48 -11.14
N GLN A 64 12.56 2.70 -11.45
CA GLN A 64 12.33 3.74 -10.46
C GLN A 64 11.04 3.46 -9.67
N LEU A 65 11.10 3.64 -8.35
CA LEU A 65 9.94 3.46 -7.47
C LEU A 65 9.36 4.82 -7.08
N LEU A 66 8.02 4.89 -7.07
CA LEU A 66 7.31 6.01 -6.48
C LEU A 66 7.52 6.06 -4.96
N THR A 67 7.43 7.26 -4.40
CA THR A 67 7.51 7.45 -2.95
C THR A 67 6.14 7.13 -2.34
N PRO A 68 6.02 6.15 -1.43
CA PRO A 68 4.76 5.87 -0.76
C PRO A 68 4.33 7.08 0.08
N GLN A 69 3.06 7.46 -0.07
CA GLN A 69 2.43 8.51 0.73
C GLN A 69 2.36 8.12 2.20
N ARG A 70 2.47 9.12 3.09
CA ARG A 70 2.28 8.92 4.52
C ARG A 70 0.87 8.39 4.79
N PRO A 71 0.71 7.29 5.53
CA PRO A 71 -0.60 6.83 5.95
C PRO A 71 -1.29 7.94 6.74
N THR A 72 -2.38 8.49 6.19
CA THR A 72 -3.24 9.42 6.91
C THR A 72 -4.03 8.61 7.94
N GLN A 73 -3.71 8.81 9.22
CA GLN A 73 -4.51 8.29 10.33
C GLN A 73 -5.87 8.99 10.29
N LEU A 74 -6.85 8.36 9.66
CA LEU A 74 -8.23 8.81 9.72
C LEU A 74 -8.98 7.79 10.59
N PHE A 75 -8.94 8.06 11.89
CA PHE A 75 -9.93 7.57 12.84
C PHE A 75 -11.31 7.91 12.29
N SER A 76 -12.26 6.99 12.39
CA SER A 76 -13.63 7.21 11.94
C SER A 76 -14.11 8.58 12.37
N ILE A 77 -14.33 9.47 11.39
CA ILE A 77 -15.21 10.60 11.65
C ILE A 77 -16.60 9.97 11.64
N ASP A 78 -17.05 9.51 12.79
CA ASP A 78 -18.47 9.34 13.07
C ASP A 78 -19.07 10.75 13.10
N THR A 79 -19.20 11.38 11.93
CA THR A 79 -20.12 12.51 11.77
C THR A 79 -21.48 11.92 11.44
N PRO A 80 -22.43 11.89 12.39
CA PRO A 80 -23.82 11.64 12.06
C PRO A 80 -24.31 12.83 11.22
N GLY A 81 -24.30 12.70 9.89
CA GLY A 81 -24.89 13.73 9.05
C GLY A 81 -24.56 13.74 7.56
N LEU A 82 -23.46 13.12 7.10
CA LEU A 82 -23.15 13.14 5.67
C LEU A 82 -23.65 11.88 4.96
N SER A 83 -24.97 11.79 4.81
CA SER A 83 -25.63 10.84 3.92
C SER A 83 -25.20 11.11 2.48
N ARG A 84 -24.24 10.35 1.97
CA ARG A 84 -23.93 10.33 0.53
C ARG A 84 -25.03 9.54 -0.16
N THR A 85 -25.94 10.25 -0.83
CA THR A 85 -26.94 9.69 -1.74
C THR A 85 -26.26 8.73 -2.71
N ILE A 86 -26.44 7.42 -2.50
CA ILE A 86 -26.23 6.42 -3.54
C ILE A 86 -27.35 6.67 -4.56
N ARG A 87 -26.95 7.06 -5.76
CA ARG A 87 -27.83 7.20 -6.94
C ARG A 87 -28.66 5.91 -7.07
N SER A 88 -29.98 6.04 -6.93
CA SER A 88 -30.93 4.99 -7.27
C SER A 88 -30.81 4.71 -8.77
N ASP A 89 -30.24 3.57 -9.13
CA ASP A 89 -30.56 2.95 -10.42
C ASP A 89 -31.49 1.77 -10.12
N GLN A 90 -32.74 1.95 -10.54
CA GLN A 90 -33.78 0.94 -10.41
C GLN A 90 -33.61 -0.06 -11.55
N HIS A 91 -33.41 -1.33 -11.23
CA HIS A 91 -33.79 -2.40 -12.16
C HIS A 91 -34.67 -3.44 -11.45
N LEU A 92 -35.91 -3.51 -11.93
CA LEU A 92 -37.04 -4.31 -11.45
C LEU A 92 -36.82 -5.82 -11.71
N PRO A 93 -37.22 -6.73 -10.81
CA PRO A 93 -37.20 -8.16 -11.10
C PRO A 93 -38.41 -8.56 -11.97
N ARG A 94 -38.18 -9.29 -13.07
CA ARG A 94 -39.25 -10.03 -13.78
C ARG A 94 -39.44 -11.40 -13.10
N GLY A 95 -40.58 -11.57 -12.44
CA GLY A 95 -41.22 -12.88 -12.20
C GLY A 95 -42.61 -12.83 -12.86
N SER A 96 -42.81 -13.57 -13.95
CA SER A 96 -43.53 -14.85 -14.04
C SER A 96 -45.06 -14.74 -13.84
N GLN A 97 -45.78 -14.78 -14.97
CA GLN A 97 -47.04 -15.50 -15.10
C GLN A 97 -46.73 -16.85 -15.75
#